data_AF-A0A7Y4ZLH3-F1
#
_entry.id   AF-A0A7Y4ZLH3-F1
#
_cell.length_a   1.000
_cell.length_b   1.000
_cell.length_c   1.000
_cell.angle_alpha   90.00
_cell.angle_beta   90.00
_cell.angle_gamma   90.00
#
_symmetry.space_group_name_H-M   'P 1'
#
loop_
_entity.id
_entity.type
_entity.pdbx_description
1 polymer ?
#
loop_
_entity_poly.entity_id
_entity_poly.type
_entity_poly.pdbx_seq_one_letter_code
_entity_poly.pdbx_strand_id
1 'polypeptide(L)'
;MSLRRSFFVALVLGPGLLVVACEGEFIDTSTCKNIPAGGCAAKAGTDPCVDLTCASVYTCKADHSWVFSRSCPASEASVQDAGIRETSVRDVTGIDAPPGAGGGPGCAPLQLPDCALLDALICPSGCCECEDLFVCTSGSWVPWGSCQDGVVKPASR
;
A
#
# COMPACT_ATOMS: atom_id res chain seq x y z
N MET A 1 -70.03 33.44 -37.81
CA MET A 1 -69.59 32.44 -38.81
C MET A 1 -68.07 32.46 -38.88
N SER A 2 -67.44 31.29 -39.07
CA SER A 2 -65.98 31.02 -39.13
C SER A 2 -65.27 31.08 -37.75
N LEU A 3 -65.08 30.02 -36.96
CA LEU A 3 -64.66 28.60 -37.16
C LEU A 3 -63.13 28.41 -37.27
N ARG A 4 -62.55 27.92 -36.15
CA ARG A 4 -61.36 27.04 -36.01
C ARG A 4 -59.98 27.58 -36.42
N ARG A 5 -59.06 27.62 -35.44
CA ARG A 5 -58.05 26.55 -35.25
C ARG A 5 -57.18 26.82 -34.01
N SER A 6 -57.39 26.00 -32.98
CA SER A 6 -56.43 25.77 -31.92
C SER A 6 -55.15 25.20 -32.51
N PHE A 7 -54.01 25.86 -32.29
CA PHE A 7 -52.70 25.26 -32.47
C PHE A 7 -52.19 24.79 -31.11
N PHE A 8 -52.45 23.53 -30.82
CA PHE A 8 -51.60 22.74 -29.93
C PHE A 8 -50.26 22.56 -30.64
N VAL A 9 -49.19 23.15 -30.11
CA VAL A 9 -47.83 22.67 -30.37
C VAL A 9 -47.38 21.99 -29.09
N ALA A 10 -47.51 20.67 -29.09
CA ALA A 10 -46.93 19.77 -28.12
C ALA A 10 -45.48 19.46 -28.51
N LEU A 11 -44.65 19.21 -27.49
CA LEU A 11 -43.30 18.65 -27.54
C LEU A 11 -42.26 19.50 -28.29
N VAL A 12 -41.08 19.75 -27.73
CA VAL A 12 -40.15 18.70 -27.32
C VAL A 12 -39.61 19.00 -25.92
N LEU A 13 -39.89 18.10 -24.97
CA LEU A 13 -38.98 17.81 -23.87
C LEU A 13 -37.65 17.42 -24.51
N GLY A 14 -36.74 18.37 -24.66
CA GLY A 14 -35.34 18.04 -24.70
C GLY A 14 -34.96 17.71 -23.26
N PRO A 15 -34.62 16.47 -22.90
CA PRO A 15 -33.74 16.29 -21.77
C PRO A 15 -32.46 17.00 -22.18
N GLY A 16 -32.32 18.25 -21.73
CA GLY A 16 -31.05 18.93 -21.75
C GLY A 16 -30.09 17.98 -21.08
N LEU A 17 -29.21 17.37 -21.88
CA LEU A 17 -27.99 16.77 -21.40
C LEU A 17 -27.31 17.91 -20.63
N LEU A 18 -27.58 17.98 -19.33
CA LEU A 18 -26.64 18.49 -18.36
C LEU A 18 -25.45 17.54 -18.49
N VAL A 19 -24.62 17.83 -19.49
CA VAL A 19 -23.21 17.47 -19.43
C VAL A 19 -22.73 18.24 -18.21
N VAL A 20 -22.85 17.59 -17.05
CA VAL A 20 -22.01 17.91 -15.90
C VAL A 20 -20.61 17.64 -16.43
N ALA A 21 -20.05 18.65 -17.10
CA ALA A 21 -18.63 18.79 -17.20
C ALA A 21 -18.18 18.86 -15.75
N CYS A 22 -17.80 17.70 -15.21
CA CYS A 22 -16.82 17.68 -14.14
C CYS A 22 -15.61 18.40 -14.73
N GLU A 23 -15.56 19.73 -14.57
CA GLU A 23 -14.32 20.45 -14.45
C GLU A 23 -13.61 19.82 -13.25
N GLY A 24 -12.94 18.71 -13.51
CA GLY A 24 -11.84 18.26 -12.70
C GLY A 24 -10.82 19.37 -12.81
N GLU A 25 -10.90 20.31 -11.87
CA GLU A 25 -9.88 21.32 -11.65
C GLU A 25 -8.59 20.53 -11.40
N PHE A 26 -7.79 20.38 -12.44
CA PHE A 26 -6.50 19.73 -12.36
C PHE A 26 -5.59 20.68 -11.63
N ILE A 27 -5.57 20.52 -10.31
CA ILE A 27 -4.69 21.29 -9.45
C ILE A 27 -3.27 20.80 -9.74
N ASP A 28 -2.48 21.73 -10.24
CA ASP A 28 -1.07 21.49 -10.52
C ASP A 28 -0.38 21.04 -9.22
N THR A 29 0.12 19.80 -9.26
CA THR A 29 0.79 19.15 -8.13
C THR A 29 2.09 19.84 -7.75
N SER A 30 2.61 20.78 -8.56
CA SER A 30 3.75 21.65 -8.21
C SER A 30 3.48 22.60 -7.04
N THR A 31 2.21 22.83 -6.70
CA THR A 31 1.82 23.76 -5.62
C THR A 31 1.78 23.09 -4.25
N CYS A 32 1.49 21.79 -4.19
CA CYS A 32 1.53 21.03 -2.94
C CYS A 32 2.97 20.67 -2.56
N LYS A 33 3.42 21.09 -1.38
CA LYS A 33 4.77 20.78 -0.87
C LYS A 33 4.77 19.44 -0.14
N ASN A 34 5.75 18.60 -0.43
CA ASN A 34 6.08 17.33 0.25
C ASN A 34 4.89 16.36 0.40
N ILE A 35 4.79 15.36 -0.48
CA ILE A 35 3.82 14.26 -0.33
C ILE A 35 4.15 13.49 0.95
N PRO A 36 3.14 13.04 1.73
CA PRO A 36 3.35 12.14 2.85
C PRO A 36 4.18 10.91 2.47
N ALA A 37 4.95 10.36 3.42
CA ALA A 37 5.83 9.22 3.18
C ALA A 37 5.07 8.01 2.57
N GLY A 38 5.64 7.41 1.52
CA GLY A 38 5.01 6.31 0.78
C GLY A 38 3.81 6.73 -0.08
N GLY A 39 3.55 8.04 -0.20
CA GLY A 39 2.48 8.60 -1.00
C GLY A 39 2.93 9.00 -2.40
N CYS A 40 2.03 8.89 -3.37
CA CYS A 40 2.20 9.49 -4.69
C CYS A 40 1.02 10.37 -5.05
N ALA A 41 1.27 11.37 -5.90
CA ALA A 41 0.23 12.24 -6.39
C ALA A 41 -0.65 11.55 -7.44
N ALA A 42 -1.96 11.72 -7.34
CA ALA A 42 -2.88 11.35 -8.42
C ALA A 42 -2.58 12.20 -9.68
N LYS A 43 -2.07 11.57 -10.75
CA LYS A 43 -1.88 12.21 -12.06
C LYS A 43 -2.97 11.78 -13.03
N ALA A 44 -3.42 12.70 -13.88
CA ALA A 44 -4.43 12.42 -14.90
C ALA A 44 -3.91 11.39 -15.91
N GLY A 45 -4.67 10.32 -16.16
CA GLY A 45 -4.35 9.35 -17.21
C GLY A 45 -3.19 8.39 -16.91
N THR A 46 -2.68 8.35 -15.68
CA THR A 46 -1.69 7.35 -15.24
C THR A 46 -2.06 6.89 -13.84
N ASP A 47 -2.10 5.58 -13.60
CA ASP A 47 -2.32 5.05 -12.26
C ASP A 47 -1.01 5.17 -11.45
N PRO A 48 -0.95 6.00 -10.40
CA PRO A 48 0.24 6.12 -9.55
C PRO A 48 0.59 4.81 -8.83
N CYS A 49 -0.35 3.88 -8.73
CA CYS A 49 -0.11 2.54 -8.17
C CYS A 49 0.65 1.59 -9.10
N VAL A 50 1.02 2.04 -10.31
CA VAL A 50 1.96 1.32 -11.18
C VAL A 50 3.39 1.42 -10.65
N ASP A 51 3.71 2.48 -9.89
CA ASP A 51 4.98 2.58 -9.21
C ASP A 51 4.95 1.73 -7.93
N LEU A 52 5.82 0.71 -7.87
CA LEU A 52 5.93 -0.22 -6.74
C LEU A 52 6.36 0.47 -5.43
N THR A 53 6.91 1.68 -5.51
CA THR A 53 7.25 2.51 -4.34
C THR A 53 6.03 3.25 -3.78
N CYS A 54 4.90 3.21 -4.48
CA CYS A 54 3.67 3.88 -4.12
C CYS A 54 2.79 3.02 -3.21
N ALA A 55 2.72 3.36 -1.93
CA ALA A 55 1.82 2.69 -0.99
C ALA A 55 0.42 3.32 -0.98
N SER A 56 0.32 4.63 -1.23
CA SER A 56 -0.95 5.36 -1.16
C SER A 56 -0.99 6.53 -2.12
N VAL A 57 -2.19 6.88 -2.56
CA VAL A 57 -2.44 7.96 -3.52
C VAL A 57 -3.02 9.14 -2.77
N TYR A 58 -2.43 10.31 -2.99
CA TYR A 58 -2.89 11.58 -2.46
C TYR A 58 -3.29 12.52 -3.59
N THR A 59 -4.34 13.28 -3.35
CA THR A 59 -4.80 14.35 -4.24
C THR A 59 -4.47 15.69 -3.60
N CYS A 60 -3.85 16.58 -4.38
CA CYS A 60 -3.60 17.95 -3.99
C CYS A 60 -4.90 18.75 -4.09
N LYS A 61 -5.36 19.35 -2.98
CA LYS A 61 -6.52 20.24 -2.96
C LYS A 61 -6.12 21.70 -3.24
N ALA A 62 -7.12 22.54 -3.49
CA ALA A 62 -6.95 23.97 -3.78
C ALA A 62 -6.37 24.76 -2.60
N ASP A 63 -6.51 24.24 -1.39
CA ASP A 63 -5.88 24.76 -0.17
C ASP A 63 -4.42 24.29 0.01
N HIS A 64 -3.84 23.66 -1.02
CA HIS A 64 -2.50 23.09 -1.02
C HIS A 64 -2.28 21.98 0.01
N SER A 65 -3.36 21.34 0.48
CA SER A 65 -3.28 20.17 1.37
C SER A 65 -3.26 18.86 0.57
N TRP A 66 -2.50 17.89 1.05
CA TRP A 66 -2.58 16.51 0.59
C TRP A 66 -3.76 15.81 1.25
N VAL A 67 -4.68 15.29 0.44
CA VAL A 67 -5.80 14.49 0.93
C VAL A 67 -5.66 13.08 0.43
N PHE A 68 -5.72 12.14 1.35
CA PHE A 68 -5.71 10.71 1.04
C PHE A 68 -6.89 10.39 0.11
N SER A 69 -6.56 9.76 -1.01
CA SER A 69 -7.53 9.34 -2.02
C SER A 69 -7.83 7.85 -1.89
N ARG A 70 -6.79 7.02 -2.01
CA ARG A 70 -6.88 5.57 -1.94
C ARG A 70 -5.54 4.94 -1.60
N SER A 71 -5.54 3.76 -0.99
CA SER A 71 -4.34 2.93 -0.90
C SER A 71 -4.09 2.27 -2.25
N CYS A 72 -2.84 2.10 -2.62
CA CYS A 72 -2.51 1.19 -3.70
C CYS A 72 -2.71 -0.24 -3.20
N PRO A 73 -3.21 -1.16 -4.06
CA PRO A 73 -3.17 -2.57 -3.69
C PRO A 73 -1.72 -2.89 -3.33
N ALA A 74 -1.52 -3.66 -2.25
CA ALA A 74 -0.21 -4.23 -2.00
C ALA A 74 0.21 -4.87 -3.32
N SER A 75 1.38 -4.52 -3.82
CA SER A 75 2.00 -5.28 -4.87
C SER A 75 2.32 -6.63 -4.25
N GLU A 76 1.30 -7.49 -4.15
CA GLU A 76 1.48 -8.92 -4.19
C GLU A 76 2.39 -9.08 -5.39
N ALA A 77 3.65 -9.41 -5.12
CA ALA A 77 4.52 -9.95 -6.14
C ALA A 77 3.79 -11.20 -6.61
N SER A 78 2.87 -11.03 -7.55
CA SER A 78 2.23 -12.12 -8.25
C SER A 78 3.38 -12.96 -8.73
N VAL A 79 3.49 -14.12 -8.11
CA VAL A 79 4.25 -15.28 -8.53
C VAL A 79 4.20 -15.30 -10.06
N GLN A 80 5.22 -14.73 -10.69
CA GLN A 80 5.49 -14.96 -12.08
C GLN A 80 6.21 -16.30 -12.10
N ASP A 81 5.37 -17.32 -12.19
CA ASP A 81 5.71 -18.65 -12.63
C ASP A 81 6.41 -18.54 -14.00
N ALA A 82 7.73 -18.37 -13.95
CA ALA A 82 8.63 -18.41 -15.09
C ALA A 82 9.94 -19.06 -14.63
N GLY A 83 9.81 -20.37 -14.38
CA GLY A 83 10.85 -21.40 -14.40
C GLY A 83 12.28 -20.99 -14.11
N ILE A 84 12.72 -21.17 -12.87
CA ILE A 84 14.09 -21.62 -12.58
C ILE A 84 14.03 -22.68 -11.47
N ARG A 85 14.30 -23.92 -11.89
CA ARG A 85 14.81 -25.08 -11.15
C ARG A 85 14.74 -24.98 -9.62
N GLU A 86 13.81 -25.75 -9.07
CA GLU A 86 14.02 -26.67 -7.95
C GLU A 86 15.26 -26.36 -7.08
N THR A 87 15.17 -25.30 -6.30
CA THR A 87 15.81 -25.24 -4.99
C THR A 87 14.66 -25.07 -4.04
N SER A 88 14.44 -26.11 -3.22
CA SER A 88 13.36 -26.22 -2.24
C SER A 88 13.18 -24.89 -1.50
N VAL A 89 12.21 -24.09 -1.95
CA VAL A 89 11.56 -23.10 -1.09
C VAL A 89 10.91 -23.99 -0.04
N ARG A 90 11.50 -24.04 1.15
CA ARG A 90 10.79 -24.56 2.31
C ARG A 90 9.59 -23.64 2.45
N ASP A 91 8.44 -24.17 2.06
CA ASP A 91 7.15 -23.63 2.44
C ASP A 91 7.13 -23.68 3.98
N VAL A 92 7.48 -22.57 4.64
CA VAL A 92 7.45 -22.44 6.10
C VAL A 92 5.98 -22.33 6.50
N THR A 93 5.26 -23.43 6.32
CA THR A 93 3.83 -23.65 6.59
C THR A 93 3.58 -23.80 8.08
N GLY A 94 4.08 -22.87 8.89
CA GLY A 94 3.86 -23.00 10.34
C GLY A 94 4.41 -21.91 11.26
N ILE A 95 5.00 -20.82 10.75
CA ILE A 95 5.37 -19.70 11.62
C ILE A 95 4.60 -18.47 11.16
N ASP A 96 3.38 -18.33 11.69
CA ASP A 96 2.70 -17.04 11.69
C ASP A 96 3.58 -16.07 12.47
N ALA A 97 4.27 -15.18 11.74
CA ALA A 97 5.08 -14.16 12.35
C ALA A 97 4.16 -13.28 13.22
N PRO A 98 4.42 -13.14 14.54
CA PRO A 98 3.59 -12.33 15.41
C PRO A 98 3.57 -10.87 14.96
N PRO A 99 2.55 -10.09 15.34
CA PRO A 99 2.53 -8.65 15.09
C PRO A 99 3.83 -7.98 15.54
N GLY A 100 4.39 -7.13 14.68
CA GLY A 100 5.66 -6.44 14.95
C GLY A 100 6.93 -7.22 14.60
N ALA A 101 6.82 -8.45 14.06
CA ALA A 101 7.98 -9.25 13.66
C ALA A 101 8.84 -8.59 12.56
N GLY A 102 8.25 -7.79 11.67
CA GLY A 102 8.98 -7.01 10.65
C GLY A 102 9.35 -5.59 11.09
N GLY A 103 9.23 -5.28 12.38
CA GLY A 103 9.33 -3.91 12.90
C GLY A 103 7.98 -3.18 12.93
N GLY A 104 8.04 -1.87 13.17
CA GLY A 104 6.87 -1.03 13.30
C GLY A 104 7.19 0.42 13.70
N PRO A 105 6.17 1.30 13.71
CA PRO A 105 6.36 2.71 14.08
C PRO A 105 7.04 2.86 15.45
N GLY A 106 8.09 3.66 15.50
CA GLY A 106 8.85 3.95 16.73
C GLY A 106 10.01 3.01 17.03
N CYS A 107 10.10 1.85 16.38
CA CYS A 107 11.24 0.96 16.52
C CYS A 107 12.39 1.39 15.60
N ALA A 108 13.56 1.70 16.18
CA ALA A 108 14.75 2.02 15.42
C ALA A 108 15.27 0.77 14.67
N PRO A 109 16.03 0.92 13.57
CA PRO A 109 16.69 -0.23 12.93
C PRO A 109 17.57 -0.99 13.94
N LEU A 110 17.47 -2.31 13.96
CA LEU A 110 18.39 -3.16 14.72
C LEU A 110 19.71 -3.31 13.97
N GLN A 111 20.77 -3.59 14.71
CA GLN A 111 22.09 -3.88 14.17
C GLN A 111 22.44 -5.32 14.50
N LEU A 112 23.05 -6.02 13.55
CA LEU A 112 23.57 -7.37 13.77
C LEU A 112 24.43 -7.42 15.05
N PRO A 113 24.31 -8.48 15.87
CA PRO A 113 23.55 -9.71 15.63
C PRO A 113 22.06 -9.65 16.02
N ASP A 114 21.55 -8.49 16.44
CA ASP A 114 20.14 -8.30 16.79
C ASP A 114 19.31 -8.08 15.52
N CYS A 115 18.25 -8.86 15.34
CA CYS A 115 17.39 -8.76 14.17
C CYS A 115 15.91 -8.73 14.49
N ALA A 116 15.13 -8.17 13.57
CA ALA A 116 13.70 -8.36 13.60
C ALA A 116 13.41 -9.85 13.31
N LEU A 117 12.42 -10.41 14.02
CA LEU A 117 12.08 -11.83 13.87
C LEU A 117 11.77 -12.22 12.42
N LEU A 118 11.14 -11.33 11.65
CA LEU A 118 10.81 -11.58 10.25
C LEU A 118 12.06 -11.74 9.37
N ASP A 119 13.14 -11.02 9.67
CA ASP A 119 14.39 -11.12 8.91
C ASP A 119 14.95 -12.54 9.00
N ALA A 120 15.00 -13.11 10.21
CA ALA A 120 15.43 -14.49 10.42
C ALA A 120 14.49 -15.53 9.81
N LEU A 121 13.19 -15.26 9.72
CA LEU A 121 12.19 -16.19 9.14
C LEU A 121 12.21 -16.23 7.62
N ILE A 122 12.61 -15.13 6.97
CA ILE A 122 12.71 -15.05 5.49
C ILE A 122 14.04 -15.64 4.99
N CYS A 123 15.02 -15.85 5.88
CA CYS A 123 16.33 -16.38 5.51
C CYS A 123 16.24 -17.75 4.81
N PRO A 124 16.81 -17.89 3.59
CA PRO A 124 16.76 -19.14 2.84
C PRO A 124 17.58 -20.26 3.50
N SER A 125 18.57 -19.90 4.32
CA SER A 125 19.40 -20.84 5.07
C SER A 125 19.84 -20.22 6.40
N GLY A 126 19.63 -20.92 7.51
CA GLY A 126 19.95 -20.41 8.84
C GLY A 126 19.10 -19.18 9.19
N CYS A 127 19.68 -18.23 9.92
CA CYS A 127 19.01 -17.00 10.35
C CYS A 127 19.72 -15.72 9.90
N CYS A 128 20.47 -15.75 8.78
CA CYS A 128 21.21 -14.59 8.25
C CYS A 128 22.06 -13.84 9.29
N GLU A 129 22.84 -14.57 10.08
CA GLU A 129 23.72 -14.01 11.13
C GLU A 129 22.99 -13.33 12.31
N CYS A 130 21.66 -13.47 12.37
CA CYS A 130 20.87 -13.05 13.52
C CYS A 130 21.02 -14.05 14.67
N GLU A 131 21.40 -13.57 15.86
CA GLU A 131 21.47 -14.37 17.08
C GLU A 131 20.23 -14.15 17.94
N ASP A 132 19.92 -12.88 18.22
CA ASP A 132 18.77 -12.49 19.03
C ASP A 132 17.64 -11.91 18.16
N LEU A 133 16.42 -12.34 18.45
CA LEU A 133 15.24 -12.06 17.63
C LEU A 133 14.24 -11.23 18.41
N PHE A 134 13.82 -10.12 17.81
CA PHE A 134 12.97 -9.13 18.45
C PHE A 134 11.67 -8.91 17.68
N VAL A 135 10.64 -8.48 18.42
CA VAL A 135 9.37 -8.00 17.87
C VAL A 135 9.13 -6.57 18.32
N CYS A 136 8.68 -5.71 17.41
CA CYS A 136 8.37 -4.32 17.73
C CYS A 136 7.00 -4.24 18.42
N THR A 137 6.99 -3.82 19.69
CA THR A 137 5.76 -3.59 20.45
C THR A 137 5.71 -2.15 20.92
N SER A 138 4.67 -1.41 20.51
CA SER A 138 4.44 -0.02 20.95
C SER A 138 5.65 0.91 20.77
N GLY A 139 6.44 0.72 19.70
CA GLY A 139 7.62 1.54 19.41
C GLY A 139 8.87 1.15 20.20
N SER A 140 8.94 -0.06 20.75
CA SER A 140 10.15 -0.59 21.37
C SER A 140 10.39 -2.05 20.97
N TRP A 141 11.65 -2.44 20.85
CA TRP A 141 12.02 -3.82 20.58
C TRP A 141 11.88 -4.66 21.84
N VAL A 142 11.12 -5.74 21.72
CA VAL A 142 10.90 -6.71 22.79
C VAL A 142 11.56 -8.02 22.37
N PRO A 143 12.44 -8.61 23.22
CA PRO A 143 13.02 -9.92 22.96
C PRO A 143 11.91 -10.96 22.78
N TRP A 144 12.01 -11.73 21.72
CA TRP A 144 11.04 -12.78 21.39
C TRP A 144 11.66 -14.17 21.46
N GLY A 145 12.89 -14.31 20.99
CA GLY A 145 13.59 -15.60 20.92
C GLY A 145 15.00 -15.43 20.37
N SER A 146 15.59 -16.54 19.93
CA SER A 146 16.96 -16.57 19.41
C SER A 146 17.07 -17.53 18.23
N CYS A 147 18.05 -17.32 17.37
CA CYS A 147 18.49 -18.35 16.43
C CYS A 147 19.47 -19.31 17.11
N GLN A 148 19.19 -20.60 17.06
CA GLN A 148 20.10 -21.64 17.54
C GLN A 148 20.25 -22.71 16.47
N ASP A 149 21.49 -23.02 16.09
CA ASP A 149 21.82 -24.01 15.06
C ASP A 149 21.12 -23.75 13.72
N GLY A 150 20.93 -22.46 13.38
CA GLY A 150 20.22 -22.05 12.17
C GLY A 150 18.71 -22.22 12.24
N VAL A 151 18.14 -22.42 13.43
CA VAL A 151 16.71 -22.58 13.67
C VAL A 151 16.21 -21.50 14.64
N VAL A 152 15.15 -20.81 14.24
CA VAL A 152 14.45 -19.84 15.10
C VAL A 152 13.78 -20.58 16.27
N LYS A 153 14.12 -20.20 17.51
CA LYS A 153 13.51 -20.73 18.72
C LYS A 153 12.87 -19.61 19.54
N PRO A 154 11.57 -19.71 19.87
CA PRO A 154 10.93 -18.77 20.79
C PRO A 154 11.56 -18.88 22.17
N ALA A 155 11.67 -17.75 22.88
CA ALA A 155 12.04 -17.76 24.29
C ALA A 155 10.95 -18.51 25.08
N SER A 156 11.34 -19.58 25.76
CA SER A 156 10.46 -20.30 26.68
C SER A 156 9.98 -19.33 27.77
N ARG A 157 8.67 -19.11 27.85
CA ARG A 157 8.03 -18.46 29.01
C ARG A 157 7.74 -19.46 30.10
#